data_AF-A0AAV2K4M3-F1
#
_entry.id   AF-A0AAV2K4M3-F1
#
_cell.length_a   1.000
_cell.length_b   1.000
_cell.length_c   1.000
_cell.angle_alpha   90.00
_cell.angle_beta   90.00
_cell.angle_gamma   90.00
#
_symmetry.space_group_name_H-M   'P 1'
#
loop_
_entity.id
_entity.type
_entity.pdbx_description
1 polymer ?
#
loop_
_entity_poly.entity_id
_entity_poly.type
_entity_poly.pdbx_seq_one_letter_code
_entity_poly.pdbx_strand_id
1 'polypeptide(L)'
;MALDPYYDMIADMARNGLSSTEILANLGVHGSGKGFSTRNIRKYCAANGISLGIPHARLELEVAQAIMETGPSFGRRMMKGYLSTKNVHAGEARIGSVLRTIHRPYHEDRRQGSKNLNPIPYTAEYMGHKIHLDQNEKIAMFGATHVLAIDGFSRMIVGFSTMPIKNNLLIYENVFRIT
;
A
#
# COMPACT_ATOMS: atom_id res chain seq x y z
N MET A 1 23.90 -10.88 25.44
CA MET A 1 24.28 -10.54 24.05
C MET A 1 24.97 -9.18 24.03
N ALA A 2 25.68 -8.84 22.93
CA ALA A 2 26.37 -7.55 22.78
C ALA A 2 25.44 -6.31 22.87
N LEU A 3 24.12 -6.50 22.80
CA LEU A 3 23.09 -5.47 22.87
C LEU A 3 22.46 -5.31 24.27
N ASP A 4 22.74 -6.22 25.22
CA ASP A 4 22.15 -6.20 26.57
C ASP A 4 22.41 -4.90 27.34
N PRO A 5 23.63 -4.30 27.28
CA PRO A 5 23.90 -3.04 27.98
C PRO A 5 23.08 -1.85 27.45
N TYR A 6 22.50 -1.98 26.25
CA TYR A 6 21.74 -0.93 25.58
C TYR A 6 20.23 -1.19 25.64
N TYR A 7 19.77 -2.11 26.49
CA TYR A 7 18.35 -2.50 26.56
C TYR A 7 17.42 -1.30 26.75
N ASP A 8 17.63 -0.48 27.78
CA ASP A 8 16.75 0.65 28.09
C ASP A 8 16.72 1.67 26.96
N MET A 9 17.87 1.93 26.33
CA MET A 9 18.00 2.85 25.20
C MET A 9 17.26 2.31 23.96
N ILE A 10 17.41 1.01 23.66
CA ILE A 10 16.72 0.33 22.54
C ILE A 10 15.21 0.31 22.79
N ALA A 11 14.79 0.02 24.01
CA ALA A 11 13.38 -0.01 24.40
C ALA A 11 12.76 1.38 24.28
N ASP A 12 13.46 2.43 24.72
CA ASP A 12 12.98 3.80 24.60
C ASP A 12 12.86 4.27 23.15
N MET A 13 13.90 4.04 22.33
CA MET A 13 13.86 4.33 20.90
C MET A 13 12.75 3.56 20.18
N ALA A 14 12.52 2.30 20.56
CA ALA A 14 11.43 1.51 20.00
C ALA A 14 10.05 2.04 20.40
N ARG A 15 9.86 2.50 21.65
CA ARG A 15 8.62 3.17 22.10
C ARG A 15 8.35 4.46 21.32
N ASN A 16 9.40 5.18 20.98
CA ASN A 16 9.33 6.37 20.12
C ASN A 16 9.04 6.04 18.64
N GLY A 17 8.95 4.75 18.29
CA GLY A 17 8.54 4.27 16.98
C GLY A 17 9.68 4.13 15.97
N LEU A 18 10.94 4.22 16.42
CA LEU A 18 12.09 4.09 15.54
C LEU A 18 12.19 2.68 14.95
N SER A 19 12.64 2.64 13.70
CA SER A 19 12.97 1.43 12.98
C SER A 19 14.31 0.84 13.44
N SER A 20 14.54 -0.44 13.16
CA SER A 20 15.81 -1.12 13.44
C SER A 20 17.04 -0.46 12.81
N THR A 21 16.84 0.27 11.69
CA THR A 21 17.88 1.01 10.99
C THR A 21 18.22 2.31 11.70
N GLU A 22 17.21 3.04 12.16
CA GLU A 22 17.41 4.28 12.93
C GLU A 22 17.99 3.98 14.31
N ILE A 23 17.53 2.91 14.97
CA ILE A 23 18.11 2.44 16.23
C ILE A 23 19.59 2.08 16.05
N LEU A 24 19.94 1.41 14.95
CA LEU A 24 21.35 1.09 14.66
C LEU A 24 22.18 2.37 14.45
N ALA A 25 21.66 3.33 13.69
CA ALA A 25 22.35 4.60 13.43
C ALA A 25 22.60 5.37 14.74
N ASN A 26 21.62 5.43 15.63
CA ASN A 26 21.75 6.07 16.94
C ASN A 26 22.70 5.32 17.88
N LEU A 27 22.67 3.98 17.87
CA LEU A 27 23.61 3.16 18.65
C LEU A 27 25.06 3.27 18.16
N GLY A 28 25.27 3.51 16.86
CA GLY A 28 26.60 3.69 16.27
C GLY A 28 27.41 4.81 16.93
N VAL A 29 26.73 5.80 17.53
CA VAL A 29 27.35 6.89 18.30
C VAL A 29 27.93 6.40 19.64
N HIS A 30 27.38 5.33 20.21
CA HIS A 30 27.74 4.81 21.54
C HIS A 30 28.58 3.53 21.51
N GLY A 31 28.79 2.94 20.33
CA GLY A 31 29.63 1.77 20.15
C GLY A 31 29.49 1.16 18.76
N SER A 32 30.62 0.66 18.23
CA SER A 32 30.65 -0.10 16.97
C SER A 32 31.40 -1.40 17.21
N GLY A 33 30.71 -2.54 17.12
CA GLY A 33 31.29 -3.85 17.40
C GLY A 33 30.61 -5.01 16.66
N LYS A 34 31.25 -6.19 16.68
CA LYS A 34 30.66 -7.44 16.18
C LYS A 34 29.34 -7.70 16.91
N GLY A 35 28.23 -7.75 16.17
CA GLY A 35 26.89 -7.95 16.72
C GLY A 35 25.92 -6.80 16.47
N PHE A 36 26.41 -5.62 16.08
CA PHE A 36 25.59 -4.46 15.75
C PHE A 36 25.18 -4.50 14.28
N SER A 37 24.03 -5.11 14.01
CA SER A 37 23.41 -5.11 12.68
C SER A 37 21.90 -4.91 12.81
N THR A 38 21.28 -4.41 11.75
CA THR A 38 19.82 -4.23 11.68
C THR A 38 19.09 -5.54 11.97
N ARG A 39 19.64 -6.66 11.48
CA ARG A 39 19.13 -8.02 11.72
C ARG A 39 19.22 -8.41 13.20
N ASN A 40 20.35 -8.15 13.85
CA ASN A 40 20.54 -8.49 15.26
C ASN A 40 19.68 -7.63 16.18
N ILE A 41 19.51 -6.34 15.87
CA ILE A 41 18.57 -5.47 16.60
C ILE A 41 17.15 -6.00 16.47
N ARG A 42 16.69 -6.36 15.26
CA ARG A 42 15.36 -6.96 15.08
C ARG A 42 15.20 -8.25 15.88
N LYS A 43 16.19 -9.14 15.83
CA LYS A 43 16.17 -10.41 16.58
C LYS A 43 16.16 -10.18 18.09
N TYR A 44 16.96 -9.22 18.56
CA TYR A 44 17.05 -8.85 19.97
C TYR A 44 15.75 -8.23 20.48
N CYS A 45 15.17 -7.28 19.73
CA CYS A 45 13.87 -6.71 20.07
C CYS A 45 12.77 -7.78 20.10
N ALA A 46 12.72 -8.68 19.12
CA ALA A 46 11.77 -9.78 19.10
C ALA A 46 11.94 -10.73 20.30
N ALA A 47 13.18 -11.06 20.68
CA ALA A 47 13.46 -11.92 21.82
C ALA A 47 13.08 -11.28 23.17
N ASN A 48 13.08 -9.95 23.24
CA ASN A 48 12.74 -9.19 24.45
C ASN A 48 11.33 -8.58 24.42
N GLY A 49 10.47 -8.98 23.47
CA GLY A 49 9.10 -8.46 23.38
C GLY A 49 8.99 -6.97 22.99
N ILE A 50 10.05 -6.37 22.47
CA ILE A 50 10.09 -4.97 22.03
C ILE A 50 9.51 -4.88 20.61
N SER A 51 8.37 -4.20 20.46
CA SER A 51 7.78 -3.92 19.15
C SER A 51 8.52 -2.78 18.44
N LEU A 52 8.98 -3.02 17.22
CA LEU A 52 9.68 -2.03 16.39
C LEU A 52 8.75 -1.34 15.38
N GLY A 53 9.04 -0.07 15.09
CA GLY A 53 8.30 0.76 14.15
C GLY A 53 7.07 1.44 14.76
N ILE A 54 6.26 2.07 13.90
CA ILE A 54 5.17 2.93 14.35
C ILE A 54 4.20 2.21 15.32
N PRO A 55 3.87 2.79 16.49
CA PRO A 55 2.88 2.24 17.41
C PRO A 55 1.50 2.06 16.76
N HIS A 56 0.70 1.12 17.26
CA HIS A 56 -0.61 0.83 16.64
C HIS A 56 -1.56 2.03 16.70
N ALA A 57 -1.70 2.68 17.86
CA ALA A 57 -2.54 3.87 18.02
C ALA A 57 -2.12 5.02 17.07
N ARG A 58 -0.82 5.23 16.89
CA ARG A 58 -0.31 6.23 15.94
C ARG A 58 -0.64 5.82 14.50
N LEU A 59 -0.48 4.56 14.15
CA LEU A 59 -0.86 4.05 12.82
C LEU A 59 -2.36 4.23 12.54
N GLU A 60 -3.22 4.03 13.53
CA GLU A 60 -4.67 4.26 13.40
C GLU A 60 -4.98 5.73 13.07
N LEU A 61 -4.35 6.67 13.78
CA LEU A 61 -4.50 8.10 13.51
C LEU A 61 -4.03 8.48 12.09
N GLU A 62 -2.83 8.01 11.70
CA GLU A 62 -2.28 8.29 10.37
C GLU A 62 -3.14 7.69 9.25
N VAL A 63 -3.68 6.48 9.45
CA VAL A 63 -4.60 5.86 8.48
C VAL A 63 -5.94 6.59 8.44
N ALA A 64 -6.50 7.01 9.58
CA ALA A 64 -7.73 7.78 9.63
C ALA A 64 -7.58 9.11 8.87
N GLN A 65 -6.48 9.83 9.12
CA GLN A 65 -6.16 11.06 8.41
C GLN A 65 -5.97 10.82 6.91
N ALA A 66 -5.24 9.77 6.53
CA ALA A 66 -5.07 9.40 5.13
C ALA A 66 -6.40 9.09 4.43
N ILE A 67 -7.36 8.46 5.11
CA ILE A 67 -8.71 8.24 4.57
C ILE A 67 -9.46 9.56 4.39
N MET A 68 -9.33 10.53 5.29
CA MET A 68 -9.96 11.84 5.10
C MET A 68 -9.42 12.56 3.86
N GLU A 69 -8.12 12.41 3.57
CA GLU A 69 -7.48 13.07 2.44
C GLU A 69 -7.67 12.33 1.10
N THR A 70 -7.67 10.99 1.13
CA THR A 70 -7.70 10.14 -0.08
C THR A 70 -9.06 9.48 -0.33
N GLY A 71 -9.97 9.55 0.65
CA GLY A 71 -11.20 8.78 0.64
C GLY A 71 -11.00 7.28 0.93
N PRO A 72 -12.09 6.51 0.94
CA PRO A 72 -12.11 5.12 1.39
C PRO A 72 -11.70 4.08 0.32
N SER A 73 -11.36 4.54 -0.90
CA SER A 73 -11.05 3.68 -2.06
C SER A 73 -9.66 3.01 -1.97
N PHE A 74 -8.77 3.51 -1.10
CA PHE A 74 -7.43 2.97 -0.94
C PHE A 74 -7.41 1.68 -0.11
N GLY A 75 -7.05 0.57 -0.77
CA GLY A 75 -6.73 -0.68 -0.10
C GLY A 75 -5.33 -0.66 0.52
N ARG A 76 -4.99 -1.69 1.31
CA ARG A 76 -3.72 -1.78 2.08
C ARG A 76 -2.44 -1.48 1.27
N ARG A 77 -2.38 -1.85 -0.01
CA ARG A 77 -1.21 -1.61 -0.87
C ARG A 77 -1.07 -0.14 -1.26
N MET A 78 -2.16 0.49 -1.70
CA MET A 78 -2.17 1.92 -2.01
C MET A 78 -1.93 2.74 -0.74
N MET A 79 -2.60 2.38 0.35
CA MET A 79 -2.44 3.07 1.63
C MET A 79 -1.01 2.98 2.15
N LYS A 80 -0.32 1.83 1.99
CA LYS A 80 1.11 1.73 2.29
C LYS A 80 1.97 2.68 1.44
N GLY A 81 1.70 2.76 0.14
CA GLY A 81 2.41 3.68 -0.75
C GLY A 81 2.20 5.13 -0.34
N TYR A 82 0.95 5.50 -0.05
CA TYR A 82 0.58 6.85 0.37
C TYR A 82 1.18 7.23 1.75
N LEU A 83 1.08 6.35 2.75
CA LEU A 83 1.72 6.58 4.05
C LEU A 83 3.24 6.73 3.90
N SER A 84 3.85 6.01 2.96
CA SER A 84 5.28 6.14 2.68
C SER A 84 5.66 7.53 2.15
N THR A 85 4.79 8.24 1.43
CA THR A 85 5.08 9.63 1.00
C THR A 85 5.02 10.61 2.17
N LYS A 86 4.32 10.25 3.25
CA LYS A 86 4.27 10.97 4.53
C LYS A 86 5.33 10.50 5.54
N ASN A 87 6.32 9.72 5.10
CA ASN A 87 7.33 9.10 5.96
C ASN A 87 6.76 8.16 7.05
N VAL A 88 5.54 7.64 6.85
CA VAL A 88 4.92 6.65 7.73
C VAL A 88 5.12 5.26 7.14
N HIS A 89 5.96 4.46 7.78
CA HIS A 89 6.27 3.11 7.32
C HIS A 89 5.61 2.04 8.22
N ALA A 90 4.71 1.27 7.63
CA ALA A 90 4.05 0.15 8.29
C ALA A 90 3.87 -1.05 7.35
N GLY A 91 3.79 -2.25 7.93
CA GLY A 91 3.53 -3.48 7.18
C GLY A 91 2.11 -3.53 6.61
N GLU A 92 1.95 -4.10 5.41
CA GLU A 92 0.66 -4.20 4.72
C GLU A 92 -0.42 -4.92 5.54
N ALA A 93 -0.01 -5.94 6.30
CA ALA A 93 -0.91 -6.69 7.18
C ALA A 93 -1.46 -5.78 8.31
N ARG A 94 -0.60 -4.96 8.93
CA ARG A 94 -0.99 -4.01 9.99
C ARG A 94 -1.92 -2.94 9.44
N ILE A 95 -1.57 -2.35 8.30
CA ILE A 95 -2.41 -1.37 7.59
C ILE A 95 -3.76 -2.00 7.23
N GLY A 96 -3.76 -3.23 6.70
CA GLY A 96 -4.98 -3.96 6.37
C GLY A 96 -5.86 -4.27 7.58
N SER A 97 -5.26 -4.52 8.75
CA SER A 97 -6.00 -4.67 10.01
C SER A 97 -6.64 -3.36 10.43
N VAL A 98 -5.89 -2.26 10.42
CA VAL A 98 -6.38 -0.93 10.78
C VAL A 98 -7.51 -0.48 9.83
N LEU A 99 -7.34 -0.64 8.51
CA LEU A 99 -8.37 -0.31 7.52
C LEU A 99 -9.66 -1.12 7.74
N ARG A 100 -9.56 -2.37 8.20
CA ARG A 100 -10.72 -3.22 8.52
C ARG A 100 -11.48 -2.68 9.74
N THR A 101 -10.76 -2.18 10.74
CA THR A 101 -11.35 -1.61 11.95
C THR A 101 -11.98 -0.25 11.67
N ILE A 102 -11.23 0.66 11.05
CA ILE A 102 -11.65 2.04 10.80
C ILE A 102 -12.78 2.11 9.76
N HIS A 103 -12.68 1.30 8.69
CA HIS A 103 -13.60 1.40 7.55
C HIS A 103 -14.26 0.06 7.19
N ARG A 104 -14.92 -0.55 8.18
CA ARG A 104 -15.56 -1.87 8.04
C ARG A 104 -16.49 -2.01 6.82
N PRO A 105 -17.41 -1.07 6.49
CA PRO A 105 -18.31 -1.23 5.35
C PRO A 105 -17.58 -1.45 4.02
N TYR A 106 -16.60 -0.60 3.70
CA TYR A 106 -15.81 -0.73 2.47
C TYR A 106 -14.89 -1.95 2.45
N HIS A 107 -14.52 -2.47 3.61
CA HIS A 107 -13.82 -3.75 3.69
C HIS A 107 -14.76 -4.91 3.33
N GLU A 108 -15.98 -4.89 3.86
CA GLU A 108 -17.01 -5.89 3.57
C GLU A 108 -17.46 -5.83 2.10
N ASP A 109 -17.68 -4.63 1.54
CA ASP A 109 -18.04 -4.44 0.13
C ASP A 109 -17.00 -5.03 -0.82
N ARG A 110 -15.70 -4.78 -0.57
CA ARG A 110 -14.63 -5.40 -1.37
C ARG A 110 -14.61 -6.91 -1.26
N ARG A 111 -14.87 -7.44 -0.06
CA ARG A 111 -14.92 -8.88 0.18
C ARG A 111 -16.12 -9.52 -0.52
N GLN A 112 -17.24 -8.82 -0.61
CA GLN A 112 -18.45 -9.26 -1.31
C GLN A 112 -18.32 -9.14 -2.83
N GLY A 113 -17.80 -8.01 -3.35
CA GLY A 113 -17.59 -7.81 -4.79
C GLY A 113 -16.64 -8.83 -5.41
N SER A 114 -15.68 -9.36 -4.63
CA SER A 114 -14.78 -10.45 -5.06
C SER A 114 -15.51 -11.77 -5.37
N LYS A 115 -16.77 -11.93 -4.93
CA LYS A 115 -17.58 -13.14 -5.10
C LYS A 115 -18.60 -13.04 -6.22
N ASN A 116 -18.77 -11.88 -6.84
CA ASN A 116 -19.59 -11.70 -8.03
C ASN A 116 -18.76 -12.12 -9.25
N LEU A 117 -18.52 -13.43 -9.39
CA LEU A 117 -17.91 -13.96 -10.59
C LEU A 117 -18.90 -13.79 -11.73
N ASN A 118 -18.44 -13.23 -12.86
CA ASN A 118 -19.23 -13.25 -14.08
C ASN A 118 -19.56 -14.72 -14.39
N PRO A 119 -20.85 -15.08 -14.56
CA PRO A 119 -21.27 -16.47 -14.74
C PRO A 119 -20.69 -17.09 -16.02
N ILE A 120 -20.27 -16.25 -16.96
CA ILE A 120 -19.62 -16.64 -18.20
C ILE A 120 -18.13 -16.29 -18.09
N PRO A 121 -17.23 -17.27 -18.15
CA PRO A 121 -15.79 -17.02 -18.20
C PRO A 121 -15.45 -16.09 -19.37
N TYR A 122 -14.67 -15.05 -19.08
CA TYR A 122 -14.19 -14.15 -20.12
C TYR A 122 -13.12 -14.87 -20.96
N THR A 123 -13.45 -15.18 -22.21
CA THR A 123 -12.54 -15.83 -23.17
C THR A 123 -12.30 -14.92 -24.38
N ALA A 124 -11.03 -14.76 -24.75
CA ALA A 124 -10.60 -14.12 -25.99
C ALA A 124 -9.76 -15.14 -26.77
N GLU A 125 -10.00 -15.28 -28.06
CA GLU A 125 -9.39 -16.35 -28.89
C GLU A 125 -8.10 -15.91 -29.58
N TYR A 126 -7.98 -14.63 -29.91
CA TYR A 126 -6.83 -14.03 -30.58
C TYR A 126 -6.72 -12.54 -30.21
N MET A 127 -5.57 -11.94 -30.50
CA MET A 127 -5.29 -10.53 -30.22
C MET A 127 -6.31 -9.61 -30.92
N GLY A 128 -6.90 -8.69 -30.18
CA GLY A 128 -7.92 -7.76 -30.70
C GLY A 128 -9.34 -8.33 -30.72
N HIS A 129 -9.56 -9.61 -30.38
CA HIS A 129 -10.91 -10.19 -30.32
C HIS A 129 -11.78 -9.46 -29.27
N LYS A 130 -11.29 -9.30 -28.05
CA LYS A 130 -12.01 -8.58 -26.99
C LYS A 130 -11.08 -7.63 -26.26
N ILE A 131 -11.55 -6.42 -26.01
CA ILE A 131 -10.84 -5.40 -25.22
C ILE A 131 -11.55 -5.26 -23.87
N HIS A 132 -10.76 -5.28 -22.80
CA HIS A 132 -11.22 -4.94 -21.47
C HIS A 132 -10.88 -3.48 -21.17
N LEU A 133 -11.92 -2.67 -20.99
CA LEU A 133 -11.77 -1.28 -20.56
C LEU A 133 -11.94 -1.22 -19.05
N ASP A 134 -10.89 -0.75 -18.36
CA ASP A 134 -10.92 -0.52 -16.92
C ASP A 134 -10.72 0.97 -16.62
N GLN A 135 -11.53 1.49 -15.70
CA GLN A 135 -11.43 2.87 -15.23
C GLN A 135 -10.83 2.87 -13.82
N ASN A 136 -9.65 3.48 -13.68
CA ASN A 136 -9.03 3.62 -12.38
C ASN A 136 -9.63 4.81 -11.61
N GLU A 137 -10.58 4.51 -10.72
CA GLU A 137 -11.18 5.50 -9.81
C GLU A 137 -10.23 5.98 -8.71
N LYS A 138 -9.11 5.30 -8.48
CA LYS A 138 -8.20 5.64 -7.38
C LYS A 138 -7.40 6.91 -7.63
N ILE A 139 -7.26 7.34 -8.86
CA ILE A 139 -6.61 8.62 -9.17
C ILE A 139 -7.60 9.78 -9.30
N ALA A 140 -8.91 9.51 -9.19
CA ALA A 140 -9.95 10.53 -9.22
C ALA A 140 -9.74 11.61 -8.15
N MET A 141 -9.12 11.26 -7.02
CA MET A 141 -8.74 12.21 -5.96
C MET A 141 -7.73 13.27 -6.39
N PHE A 142 -6.92 12.99 -7.41
CA PHE A 142 -6.00 13.96 -8.00
C PHE A 142 -6.66 14.78 -9.11
N GLY A 143 -7.99 14.75 -9.20
CA GLY A 143 -8.75 15.41 -10.25
C GLY A 143 -8.50 14.81 -11.63
N ALA A 144 -8.24 13.50 -11.70
CA ALA A 144 -7.95 12.79 -12.94
C ALA A 144 -8.68 11.45 -13.02
N THR A 145 -9.25 11.17 -14.18
CA THR A 145 -9.77 9.86 -14.57
C THR A 145 -8.76 9.21 -15.51
N HIS A 146 -8.33 7.99 -15.21
CA HIS A 146 -7.47 7.21 -16.08
C HIS A 146 -8.19 5.96 -16.53
N VAL A 147 -8.23 5.76 -17.85
CA VAL A 147 -8.87 4.62 -18.48
C VAL A 147 -7.80 3.84 -19.22
N LEU A 148 -7.82 2.51 -19.06
CA LEU A 148 -6.90 1.56 -19.65
C LEU A 148 -7.68 0.60 -20.55
N ALA A 149 -7.18 0.36 -21.75
CA ALA A 149 -7.58 -0.78 -22.58
C ALA A 149 -6.55 -1.89 -22.48
N ILE A 150 -7.03 -3.07 -22.14
CA ILE A 150 -6.24 -4.30 -22.03
C ILE A 150 -6.79 -5.28 -23.06
N ASP A 151 -5.92 -5.80 -23.92
CA ASP A 151 -6.30 -6.87 -24.85
C ASP A 151 -6.60 -8.16 -24.08
N GLY A 152 -7.76 -8.76 -24.35
CA GLY A 152 -8.26 -9.91 -23.62
C GLY A 152 -7.46 -11.19 -23.83
N PHE A 153 -6.73 -11.30 -24.95
CA PHE A 153 -5.92 -12.47 -25.28
C PHE A 153 -4.49 -12.35 -24.74
N SER A 154 -3.76 -11.32 -25.17
CA SER A 154 -2.36 -11.06 -24.80
C SER A 154 -2.20 -10.50 -23.38
N ARG A 155 -3.27 -9.94 -22.80
CA ARG A 155 -3.27 -9.20 -21.53
C ARG A 155 -2.37 -7.96 -21.53
N MET A 156 -1.97 -7.49 -22.71
CA MET A 156 -1.17 -6.28 -22.87
C MET A 156 -2.06 -5.05 -22.83
N ILE A 157 -1.51 -3.94 -22.33
CA ILE A 157 -2.15 -2.62 -22.43
C ILE A 157 -2.02 -2.16 -23.88
N VAL A 158 -3.15 -1.98 -24.57
CA VAL A 158 -3.21 -1.57 -25.99
C VAL A 158 -3.55 -0.09 -26.16
N GLY A 159 -4.04 0.56 -25.11
CA GLY A 159 -4.33 1.99 -25.12
C GLY A 159 -4.60 2.50 -23.72
N PHE A 160 -4.41 3.80 -23.51
CA PHE A 160 -4.77 4.46 -22.26
C PHE A 160 -5.08 5.93 -22.50
N SER A 161 -5.84 6.53 -21.59
CA SER A 161 -6.09 7.97 -21.60
C SER A 161 -6.25 8.49 -20.18
N THR A 162 -5.65 9.64 -19.89
CA THR A 162 -5.80 10.36 -18.63
C THR A 162 -6.44 11.71 -18.91
N MET A 163 -7.52 12.02 -18.19
CA MET A 163 -8.31 13.24 -18.40
C MET A 163 -8.78 13.80 -17.07
N PRO A 164 -8.92 15.13 -16.91
CA PRO A 164 -9.32 15.71 -15.63
C PRO A 164 -10.75 15.31 -15.24
N ILE A 165 -11.68 15.37 -16.20
CA ILE A 165 -13.06 14.93 -16.06
C ILE A 165 -13.32 13.89 -17.16
N LYS A 166 -14.02 12.81 -16.80
CA LYS A 166 -14.37 11.75 -17.73
C LYS A 166 -15.04 12.31 -18.99
N ASN A 167 -14.41 12.10 -20.13
CA ASN A 167 -14.93 12.47 -21.44
C ASN A 167 -14.97 11.21 -22.32
N ASN A 168 -16.19 10.73 -22.60
CA ASN A 168 -16.38 9.51 -23.37
C ASN A 168 -15.83 9.63 -24.80
N LEU A 169 -15.90 10.81 -25.43
CA LEU A 169 -15.37 11.01 -26.78
C LEU A 169 -13.85 10.84 -26.80
N LEU A 170 -13.15 11.47 -25.84
CA LEU A 170 -11.70 11.31 -25.70
C LEU A 170 -11.30 9.87 -25.36
N ILE A 171 -12.13 9.15 -24.61
CA ILE A 171 -11.90 7.72 -24.33
C ILE A 171 -11.98 6.93 -25.63
N TYR A 172 -13.06 7.07 -26.41
CA TYR A 172 -13.18 6.35 -27.67
C TYR A 172 -12.07 6.73 -28.66
N GLU A 173 -11.73 8.01 -28.79
CA GLU A 173 -10.68 8.47 -29.72
C GLU A 173 -9.28 7.96 -29.35
N ASN A 174 -8.92 8.03 -28.06
CA ASN A 174 -7.55 7.71 -27.63
C ASN A 174 -7.35 6.23 -27.29
N VAL A 175 -8.41 5.55 -26.85
CA VAL A 175 -8.34 4.19 -26.33
C VAL A 175 -8.89 3.16 -27.32
N PHE A 176 -9.92 3.52 -28.10
CA PHE A 176 -10.50 2.65 -29.11
C PHE A 176 -9.98 3.04 -30.50
N ARG A 177 -8.76 2.60 -30.83
CA ARG A 177 -8.24 2.75 -32.20
C ARG A 177 -8.70 1.58 -33.05
N ILE A 178 -9.50 1.87 -34.08
CA ILE A 178 -9.74 0.97 -35.20
C ILE A 178 -8.47 1.02 -36.06
N THR A 179 -7.54 0.10 -35.85
CA THR A 179 -6.53 -0.24 -36.87
C THR A 179 -7.06 -1.36 -37.73
#